data_AF-T0RQ54-F1
#
_entry.id   AF-T0RQ54-F1
#
_cell.length_a   1.000
_cell.length_b   1.000
_cell.length_c   1.000
_cell.angle_alpha   90.00
_cell.angle_beta   90.00
_cell.angle_gamma   90.00
#
_symmetry.space_group_name_H-M   'P 1'
#
loop_
_entity.id
_entity.type
_entity.pdbx_description
1 polymer ?
#
loop_
_entity_poly.entity_id
_entity_poly.type
_entity_poly.pdbx_seq_one_letter_code
_entity_poly.pdbx_strand_id
1 'polypeptide(L)'
;MSDFEAAAAAIKNWNPASSPSNDDKLALYALYKQGTEGDCNTSRPGMFDLAGKAKWDAWNAKKGTSKEAAQAAYVAEVARQLETYK
;
A
#
# COMPACT_ATOMS: atom_id res chain seq x y z
N MET A 1 10.20 5.52 16.57
CA MET A 1 9.30 4.85 15.60
C MET A 1 8.67 5.95 14.78
N SER A 2 8.86 5.93 13.47
CA SER A 2 8.14 6.84 12.58
C SER A 2 6.66 6.44 12.49
N ASP A 3 5.77 7.39 12.18
CA ASP A 3 4.33 7.11 12.02
C ASP A 3 4.07 6.01 10.97
N PHE A 4 4.91 5.98 9.93
CA PHE A 4 4.88 4.95 8.90
C PHE A 4 5.19 3.55 9.44
N GLU A 5 6.24 3.39 10.24
CA GLU A 5 6.57 2.11 10.88
C GLU A 5 5.49 1.66 11.87
N ALA A 6 4.92 2.61 12.62
CA ALA A 6 3.82 2.33 13.54
C ALA A 6 2.57 1.86 12.78
N ALA A 7 2.21 2.54 11.69
CA ALA A 7 1.10 2.14 10.81
C ALA A 7 1.34 0.78 10.15
N ALA A 8 2.58 0.49 9.71
CA ALA A 8 2.93 -0.81 9.15
C ALA A 8 2.85 -1.93 10.20
N ALA A 9 3.29 -1.67 11.43
CA ALA A 9 3.15 -2.60 12.54
C ALA A 9 1.68 -2.83 12.93
N ALA A 10 0.85 -1.78 12.91
CA ALA A 10 -0.58 -1.87 13.17
C ALA A 10 -1.26 -2.79 12.16
N ILE A 11 -1.05 -2.58 10.86
CA ILE A 11 -1.67 -3.40 9.81
C ILE A 11 -1.13 -4.84 9.81
N LYS A 12 0.13 -5.07 10.19
CA LYS A 12 0.72 -6.41 10.29
C LYS A 12 0.07 -7.26 11.39
N ASN A 13 -0.31 -6.63 12.50
CA ASN A 13 -0.95 -7.30 13.64
C ASN A 13 -2.48 -7.16 13.62
N TRP A 14 -3.03 -6.54 12.58
CA TRP A 14 -4.44 -6.25 12.49
C TRP A 14 -5.23 -7.48 12.06
N ASN A 15 -6.32 -7.75 12.79
CA ASN A 15 -7.29 -8.78 12.47
C ASN A 15 -8.66 -8.10 12.20
N PRO A 16 -8.96 -7.73 10.96
CA PRO A 16 -10.19 -7.01 10.63
C PRO A 16 -11.42 -7.91 10.79
N ALA A 17 -12.55 -7.35 11.26
CA ALA A 17 -13.80 -8.10 11.36
C ALA A 17 -14.37 -8.51 9.99
N SER A 18 -14.01 -7.75 8.94
CA SER A 18 -14.38 -8.03 7.55
C SER A 18 -13.16 -7.89 6.65
N SER A 19 -12.99 -8.79 5.68
CA SER A 19 -11.85 -8.76 4.77
C SER A 19 -11.82 -7.45 3.97
N PRO A 20 -10.69 -6.71 3.97
CA PRO A 20 -10.55 -5.53 3.13
C PRO A 20 -10.68 -5.85 1.65
N SER A 21 -11.23 -4.90 0.90
CA SER A 21 -11.34 -4.99 -0.54
C SER A 21 -9.95 -5.15 -1.19
N ASN A 22 -9.90 -5.71 -2.40
CA ASN A 22 -8.63 -5.82 -3.12
C ASN A 22 -8.03 -4.44 -3.40
N ASP A 23 -8.85 -3.43 -3.70
CA ASP A 23 -8.39 -2.07 -3.96
C ASP A 23 -7.74 -1.45 -2.72
N ASP A 24 -8.32 -1.68 -1.54
CA ASP A 24 -7.77 -1.22 -0.26
C ASP A 24 -6.42 -1.88 0.05
N LYS A 25 -6.30 -3.19 -0.20
CA LYS A 25 -5.02 -3.91 -0.07
C LYS A 25 -3.97 -3.40 -1.06
N LEU A 26 -4.37 -3.12 -2.30
CA LEU A 26 -3.51 -2.60 -3.35
C LEU A 26 -3.06 -1.16 -3.06
N ALA A 27 -3.93 -0.33 -2.47
CA ALA A 27 -3.61 1.03 -2.06
C ALA A 27 -2.50 1.03 -1.00
N LEU A 28 -2.63 0.20 0.04
CA LEU A 28 -1.59 0.03 1.05
C LEU A 28 -0.28 -0.49 0.44
N TYR A 29 -0.36 -1.49 -0.43
CA TYR A 29 0.82 -2.03 -1.11
C TYR A 29 1.55 -0.95 -1.93
N ALA A 30 0.82 -0.20 -2.76
CA ALA A 30 1.38 0.83 -3.62
C ALA A 30 2.06 1.95 -2.82
N LEU A 31 1.39 2.43 -1.77
CA LEU A 31 1.91 3.47 -0.89
C LEU A 31 3.12 2.99 -0.09
N TYR A 32 3.09 1.74 0.39
CA TYR A 32 4.22 1.13 1.09
C TYR A 32 5.45 1.01 0.18
N LYS A 33 5.26 0.51 -1.05
CA LYS A 33 6.33 0.38 -2.04
C LYS A 33 6.90 1.74 -2.44
N GLN A 34 6.05 2.73 -2.71
CA GLN A 34 6.49 4.09 -3.03
C GLN A 34 7.21 4.76 -1.83
N GLY A 35 6.72 4.57 -0.61
CA GLY A 35 7.33 5.14 0.61
C GLY A 35 8.66 4.51 1.02
N THR A 36 8.93 3.28 0.58
CA THR A 36 10.17 2.55 0.90
C THR A 36 11.17 2.61 -0.25
N GLU A 37 10.75 2.16 -1.44
CA GLU A 37 11.60 2.03 -2.62
C GLU A 37 11.57 3.28 -3.50
N GLY A 38 10.46 4.05 -3.50
CA GLY A 38 10.24 5.16 -4.42
C GLY A 38 9.55 4.69 -5.70
N ASP A 39 9.84 5.36 -6.81
CA ASP A 39 9.21 5.09 -8.10
C ASP A 39 9.39 3.64 -8.55
N CYS A 40 8.31 3.08 -9.12
CA CYS A 40 8.33 1.72 -9.68
C CYS A 40 9.43 1.58 -10.73
N ASN A 41 10.36 0.65 -10.47
CA ASN A 41 11.58 0.43 -11.24
C ASN A 41 11.69 -1.00 -11.79
N THR A 42 10.63 -1.80 -11.66
CA THR A 42 10.58 -3.19 -12.14
C THR A 42 9.75 -3.30 -13.43
N SER A 43 9.96 -4.37 -14.18
CA SER A 43 9.13 -4.67 -15.35
C SER A 43 7.74 -5.12 -14.93
N ARG A 44 6.74 -4.70 -15.70
CA ARG A 44 5.35 -5.12 -15.48
C ARG A 44 5.21 -6.65 -15.65
N PRO A 45 4.60 -7.36 -14.69
CA PRO A 45 4.38 -8.80 -14.79
C PRO A 45 3.56 -9.21 -16.03
N GLY A 46 3.77 -10.46 -16.47
CA GLY A 46 3.10 -11.03 -17.65
C GLY A 46 1.59 -11.21 -17.47
N MET A 47 0.88 -11.40 -18.58
CA MET A 47 -0.60 -11.42 -18.61
C MET A 47 -1.25 -12.51 -17.74
N PHE A 48 -0.52 -13.58 -17.43
CA PHE A 48 -1.01 -14.67 -16.58
C PHE A 48 -0.87 -14.40 -15.07
N ASP A 49 -0.07 -13.41 -14.67
CA ASP A 49 0.08 -12.99 -13.26
C ASP A 49 -0.80 -11.77 -12.98
N LEU A 50 -2.12 -12.00 -12.87
CA LEU A 50 -3.09 -10.93 -12.65
C LEU A 50 -2.84 -10.18 -11.32
N ALA A 51 -2.42 -10.90 -10.28
CA ALA A 51 -2.18 -10.32 -8.96
C ALA A 51 -0.89 -9.47 -8.93
N GLY A 52 0.20 -9.98 -9.49
CA GLY A 52 1.44 -9.22 -9.66
C GLY A 52 1.22 -8.02 -10.57
N LYS A 53 0.46 -8.17 -11.66
CA LYS A 53 0.11 -7.07 -12.55
C LYS A 53 -0.67 -5.97 -11.83
N ALA A 54 -1.68 -6.33 -11.02
CA ALA A 54 -2.45 -5.35 -10.25
C ALA A 54 -1.58 -4.62 -9.20
N LYS A 55 -0.71 -5.33 -8.49
CA LYS A 55 0.26 -4.76 -7.55
C LYS A 55 1.22 -3.78 -8.25
N TRP A 56 1.75 -4.20 -9.40
CA TRP A 56 2.64 -3.37 -10.21
C TRP A 56 1.92 -2.13 -10.74
N ASP A 57 0.71 -2.29 -11.29
CA ASP A 57 -0.12 -1.19 -11.81
C ASP A 57 -0.43 -0.18 -10.70
N ALA A 58 -0.78 -0.66 -9.49
CA ALA A 58 -1.03 0.20 -8.34
C ALA A 58 0.22 0.97 -7.88
N TRP A 59 1.38 0.30 -7.80
CA TRP A 59 2.64 0.96 -7.43
C TRP A 59 3.09 1.96 -8.49
N ASN A 60 3.05 1.58 -9.77
CA ASN A 60 3.41 2.45 -10.88
C ASN A 60 2.48 3.67 -11.00
N ALA A 61 1.20 3.55 -10.59
CA ALA A 61 0.28 4.69 -10.52
C ALA A 61 0.67 5.75 -9.46
N LYS A 62 1.56 5.43 -8.51
CA LYS A 62 2.09 6.38 -7.51
C LYS A 62 3.42 7.01 -7.91
N LYS A 63 3.93 6.70 -9.10
CA LYS A 63 5.19 7.25 -9.63
C LYS A 63 5.18 8.78 -9.62
N GLY A 64 6.29 9.39 -9.22
CA GLY A 64 6.46 10.83 -9.04
C GLY A 64 6.02 11.35 -7.67
N THR A 65 5.42 10.50 -6.81
CA THR A 65 5.13 10.85 -5.42
C THR A 65 6.41 10.72 -4.59
N SER A 66 6.75 11.73 -3.78
CA SER A 66 7.91 11.62 -2.88
C SER A 66 7.70 10.51 -1.84
N LYS A 67 8.80 9.99 -1.27
CA LYS A 67 8.71 8.94 -0.25
C LYS A 67 7.93 9.42 0.97
N GLU A 68 8.17 10.66 1.39
CA GLU A 68 7.52 11.29 2.54
C GLU A 68 6.01 11.44 2.30
N ALA A 69 5.62 11.90 1.11
CA ALA A 69 4.20 12.01 0.74
C ALA A 69 3.52 10.63 0.68
N ALA A 70 4.19 9.62 0.15
CA ALA A 70 3.67 8.26 0.11
C ALA A 70 3.53 7.64 1.51
N GLN A 71 4.50 7.88 2.41
CA GLN A 71 4.43 7.45 3.80
C GLN A 71 3.28 8.13 4.55
N ALA A 72 3.10 9.44 4.39
CA ALA A 72 1.98 10.17 4.99
C ALA A 72 0.62 9.65 4.50
N ALA A 73 0.49 9.41 3.20
CA ALA A 73 -0.70 8.81 2.62
C ALA A 73 -0.92 7.36 3.11
N TYR A 74 0.13 6.58 3.32
CA TYR A 74 0.04 5.23 3.88
C TYR A 74 -0.54 5.25 5.30
N VAL A 75 -0.07 6.16 6.15
CA VAL A 75 -0.58 6.32 7.53
C VAL A 75 -2.07 6.68 7.51
N ALA A 76 -2.46 7.63 6.66
CA ALA A 76 -3.87 8.02 6.52
C ALA A 76 -4.75 6.86 6.03
N GLU A 77 -4.26 6.09 5.05
CA GLU A 77 -4.97 4.95 4.49
C GLU A 77 -5.11 3.80 5.50
N VAL A 78 -4.06 3.52 6.29
CA VAL A 78 -4.13 2.58 7.40
C VAL A 78 -5.19 3.01 8.41
N ALA A 79 -5.18 4.27 8.85
CA ALA A 79 -6.17 4.77 9.79
C ALA A 79 -7.60 4.59 9.25
N ARG A 80 -7.83 4.97 7.99
CA ARG A 80 -9.14 4.80 7.33
C ARG A 80 -9.59 3.33 7.31
N GLN A 81 -8.70 2.41 6.96
CA GLN A 81 -9.05 0.98 6.90
C GLN A 81 -9.28 0.38 8.28
N LEU A 82 -8.44 0.71 9.27
CA LEU A 82 -8.68 0.31 10.66
C LEU A 82 -10.05 0.77 11.15
N GLU A 83 -10.51 1.94 10.70
CA GLU A 83 -11.83 2.43 11.07
C GLU A 83 -12.99 1.82 10.30
N THR A 84 -12.77 1.46 9.04
CA THR A 84 -13.79 0.91 8.16
C THR A 84 -14.05 -0.57 8.47
N TYR A 85 -13.01 -1.33 8.82
CA TYR A 85 -13.08 -2.78 9.06
C TYR A 85 -12.83 -3.13 10.54
N LYS A 86 -13.28 -2.27 11.47
CA LYS A 86 -13.26 -2.49 12.93
C LYS A 86 -13.86 -3.83 13.32
#